data_AF-A0A2V1AS17-F1
#
_entry.id   AF-A0A2V1AS17-F1
#
_cell.length_a   1.000
_cell.length_b   1.000
_cell.length_c   1.000
_cell.angle_alpha   90.00
_cell.angle_beta   90.00
_cell.angle_gamma   90.00
#
_symmetry.space_group_name_H-M   'P 1'
#
loop_
_entity.id
_entity.type
_entity.pdbx_description
1 polymer ?
#
loop_
_entity_poly.entity_id
_entity_poly.type
_entity_poly.pdbx_seq_one_letter_code
_entity_poly.pdbx_strand_id
1 'polypeptide(L)'
;MKRIFTRSFTRGAARNGRSPLKASIIPTPVAVTVGAIGASVAAYYLFDARAGIHEYVFCPLIRTFTDAENGHKLGIKLMSLGLSPKLREESASKEKEYDSILGVDVFGTRLKSPIGLAAGLDKEGQAIDALFDTGFSYVEIGSITPEAQPGNPQPRFFRLPRDDAVINRYGFNSSGHLSVLNTLRQRFDSFTGHVNNAKRPGKLLGVNLGKNKNGDEVQDYVTGVRRFASYADVLIVNVSSPNTPGLRDLQSESKLTDLLKAVVSERNTQGKNLCGKTPPVLVKVAPDLTEPEIESIANSAKDSKVDGIIISNTTIQRPNKLLTTDMKLVNQTGGLSGKPLKPLSLQALKTLRKYTKDSNLVLVGCGGISSGKDALEFGKAGASFIELYTAFAYKGPGLPAKIRDELTALLKKEGKTWQQIVGEDDK
;
A
#
# COMPACT_ATOMS: atom_id res chain seq x y z
N MET A 1 38.28 -67.31 -71.43
CA MET A 1 36.81 -67.50 -71.54
C MET A 1 36.12 -66.17 -71.27
N LYS A 2 35.49 -65.59 -72.30
CA LYS A 2 34.63 -64.40 -72.19
C LYS A 2 33.32 -64.81 -71.50
N ARG A 3 32.91 -64.11 -70.44
CA ARG A 3 31.50 -64.09 -70.02
C ARG A 3 31.01 -62.65 -69.98
N ILE A 4 30.13 -62.42 -70.95
CA ILE A 4 29.27 -61.26 -71.16
C ILE A 4 28.29 -61.21 -69.99
N PHE A 5 28.15 -60.05 -69.33
CA PHE A 5 26.92 -59.72 -68.61
C PHE A 5 26.49 -58.29 -68.92
N THR A 6 25.24 -58.23 -69.30
CA THR A 6 24.39 -57.16 -69.81
C THR A 6 24.30 -55.96 -68.87
N ARG A 7 24.50 -54.74 -69.39
CA ARG A 7 24.11 -53.50 -68.73
C ARG A 7 22.58 -53.38 -68.77
N SER A 8 21.95 -53.54 -67.61
CA SER A 8 20.56 -53.12 -67.39
C SER A 8 20.51 -51.59 -67.29
N PHE A 9 19.84 -50.94 -68.25
CA PHE A 9 19.45 -49.54 -68.15
C PHE A 9 18.21 -49.44 -67.25
N THR A 10 18.41 -49.24 -65.95
CA THR A 10 17.35 -48.73 -65.09
C THR A 10 17.21 -47.23 -65.33
N ARG A 11 16.17 -46.85 -66.07
CA ARG A 11 15.65 -45.47 -66.12
C ARG A 11 15.33 -45.04 -64.68
N GLY A 12 16.21 -44.25 -64.07
CA GLY A 12 15.88 -43.47 -62.89
C GLY A 12 14.84 -42.42 -63.29
N ALA A 13 13.56 -42.74 -63.11
CA ALA A 13 12.50 -41.75 -63.18
C ALA A 13 12.76 -40.74 -62.07
N ALA A 14 13.12 -39.51 -62.44
CA ALA A 14 13.14 -38.38 -61.52
C ALA A 14 11.74 -38.25 -60.93
N ARG A 15 11.56 -38.68 -59.67
CA ARG A 15 10.37 -38.33 -58.89
C ARG A 15 10.40 -36.82 -58.74
N ASN A 16 9.65 -36.11 -59.59
CA ASN A 16 9.20 -34.75 -59.33
C ASN A 16 8.29 -34.78 -58.10
N GLY A 17 8.90 -34.92 -56.92
CA GLY A 17 8.24 -34.65 -55.65
C GLY A 17 8.06 -33.15 -55.54
N ARG A 18 7.03 -32.61 -56.21
CA ARG A 18 6.50 -31.31 -55.82
C ARG A 18 5.97 -31.50 -54.39
N SER A 19 6.71 -31.00 -53.40
CA SER A 19 6.16 -30.85 -52.06
C SER A 19 4.83 -30.11 -52.19
N PRO A 20 3.72 -30.65 -51.65
CA PRO A 20 2.48 -29.90 -51.66
C PRO A 20 2.75 -28.60 -50.90
N LEU A 21 2.58 -27.47 -51.58
CA LEU A 21 2.56 -26.16 -50.92
C LEU A 21 1.53 -26.29 -49.81
N LYS A 22 1.96 -26.25 -48.55
CA LYS A 22 1.06 -26.16 -47.41
C LYS A 22 0.34 -24.83 -47.56
N ALA A 23 -0.83 -24.84 -48.18
CA ALA A 23 -1.72 -23.70 -48.21
C ALA A 23 -2.15 -23.47 -46.76
N SER A 24 -1.48 -22.53 -46.09
CA SER A 24 -2.05 -21.94 -44.89
C SER A 24 -3.38 -21.33 -45.31
N ILE A 25 -4.47 -21.74 -44.67
CA ILE A 25 -5.82 -21.22 -44.92
C ILE A 25 -5.86 -19.70 -44.70
N ILE A 26 -4.89 -19.16 -43.96
CA ILE A 26 -4.71 -17.74 -43.69
C ILE A 26 -3.40 -17.26 -44.34
N PRO A 27 -3.42 -16.26 -45.23
CA PRO A 27 -2.20 -15.67 -45.79
C PRO A 27 -1.27 -15.20 -44.67
N THR A 28 0.04 -15.44 -44.78
CA THR A 28 1.02 -15.07 -43.75
C THR A 28 0.91 -13.61 -43.29
N PRO A 29 0.73 -12.60 -44.16
CA PRO A 29 0.51 -11.22 -43.72
C PRO A 29 -0.72 -11.06 -42.84
N VAL A 30 -1.83 -11.74 -43.18
CA VAL A 30 -3.07 -11.72 -42.39
C VAL A 30 -2.85 -12.37 -41.02
N ALA A 31 -2.13 -13.50 -40.97
CA ALA A 31 -1.81 -14.16 -39.70
C ALA A 31 -0.92 -13.29 -38.79
N VAL A 32 0.07 -12.60 -39.37
CA VAL A 32 0.93 -11.65 -38.64
C VAL A 32 0.11 -10.46 -38.13
N THR A 33 -0.75 -9.87 -38.96
CA THR A 33 -1.60 -8.75 -38.55
C THR A 33 -2.57 -9.14 -37.44
N VAL A 34 -3.26 -10.28 -37.57
CA VAL A 34 -4.18 -10.78 -36.53
C VAL A 34 -3.41 -11.08 -35.24
N GLY A 35 -2.24 -11.69 -35.33
CA GLY A 35 -1.37 -11.94 -34.19
C GLY A 35 -0.92 -10.65 -33.49
N ALA A 36 -0.53 -9.63 -34.25
CA ALA A 36 -0.14 -8.32 -33.71
C ALA A 36 -1.31 -7.62 -33.01
N ILE A 37 -2.50 -7.59 -33.63
CA ILE A 37 -3.71 -7.02 -33.02
C ILE A 37 -4.04 -7.77 -31.73
N GLY A 38 -4.02 -9.10 -31.76
CA GLY A 38 -4.25 -9.93 -30.57
C GLY A 38 -3.27 -9.63 -29.44
N ALA A 39 -1.98 -9.51 -29.75
CA ALA A 39 -0.94 -9.15 -28.78
C ALA A 39 -1.14 -7.75 -28.21
N SER A 40 -1.50 -6.76 -29.04
CA SER A 40 -1.79 -5.40 -28.59
C SER A 40 -3.02 -5.32 -27.68
N VAL A 41 -4.10 -6.04 -28.01
CA VAL A 41 -5.31 -6.11 -27.16
C VAL A 41 -4.99 -6.83 -25.84
N ALA A 42 -4.22 -7.92 -25.89
CA ALA A 42 -3.78 -8.62 -24.69
C ALA A 42 -2.91 -7.73 -23.80
N ALA A 43 -1.92 -7.02 -24.37
CA ALA A 43 -1.12 -6.06 -23.62
C ALA A 43 -1.98 -4.92 -23.05
N TYR A 44 -2.92 -4.39 -23.83
CA TYR A 44 -3.86 -3.38 -23.39
C TYR A 44 -4.68 -3.87 -22.18
N TYR A 45 -5.13 -5.11 -22.17
CA TYR A 45 -5.82 -5.69 -21.02
C TYR A 45 -4.87 -5.93 -19.83
N LEU A 46 -3.69 -6.51 -20.07
CA LEU A 46 -2.73 -6.88 -19.02
C LEU A 46 -2.09 -5.69 -18.29
N PHE A 47 -2.01 -4.52 -18.92
CA PHE A 47 -1.48 -3.31 -18.28
C PHE A 47 -2.56 -2.41 -17.67
N ASP A 48 -3.83 -2.81 -17.71
CA ASP A 48 -4.92 -2.12 -17.04
C ASP A 48 -5.05 -2.59 -15.59
N ALA A 49 -4.87 -1.70 -14.62
CA ALA A 49 -5.06 -2.06 -13.21
C ALA A 49 -6.45 -2.65 -12.92
N ARG A 50 -7.49 -2.27 -13.68
CA ARG A 50 -8.86 -2.78 -13.53
C ARG A 50 -9.05 -4.19 -14.10
N ALA A 51 -8.08 -4.77 -14.80
CA ALA A 51 -8.23 -6.09 -15.39
C ALA A 51 -8.34 -7.19 -14.33
N GLY A 52 -9.44 -7.96 -14.41
CA GLY A 52 -9.74 -9.04 -13.46
C GLY A 52 -8.68 -10.14 -13.40
N ILE A 53 -7.86 -10.31 -14.45
CA ILE A 53 -6.74 -11.27 -14.47
C ILE A 53 -5.74 -11.04 -13.34
N HIS A 54 -5.58 -9.81 -12.85
CA HIS A 54 -4.71 -9.53 -11.72
C HIS A 54 -5.22 -10.14 -10.42
N GLU A 55 -6.50 -9.88 -10.08
CA GLU A 55 -7.13 -10.40 -8.86
C GLU A 55 -7.31 -11.92 -8.92
N TYR A 56 -7.78 -12.44 -10.06
CA TYR A 56 -8.24 -13.82 -10.16
C TYR A 56 -7.20 -14.81 -10.69
N VAL A 57 -6.10 -14.33 -11.28
CA VAL A 57 -5.05 -15.20 -11.85
C VAL A 57 -3.67 -14.86 -11.28
N PHE A 58 -3.13 -13.67 -11.54
CA PHE A 58 -1.73 -13.38 -11.17
C PHE A 58 -1.48 -13.32 -9.67
N CYS A 59 -2.33 -12.64 -8.90
CA CYS A 59 -2.19 -12.60 -7.44
C CYS A 59 -2.29 -14.01 -6.81
N PRO A 60 -3.27 -14.86 -7.17
CA PRO A 60 -3.29 -16.27 -6.76
C PRO A 60 -2.05 -17.05 -7.18
N LEU A 61 -1.58 -16.93 -8.43
CA LEU A 61 -0.38 -17.64 -8.91
C LEU A 61 0.87 -17.23 -8.11
N ILE A 62 1.11 -15.93 -7.92
CA ILE A 62 2.21 -15.45 -7.08
C ILE A 62 2.10 -16.05 -5.68
N ARG A 63 0.90 -16.07 -5.08
CA ARG A 63 0.71 -16.63 -3.74
C ARG A 63 0.94 -18.13 -3.66
N THR A 64 0.65 -18.88 -4.73
CA THR A 64 0.84 -20.33 -4.81
C THR A 64 2.32 -20.70 -5.00
N PHE A 65 3.06 -19.94 -5.81
CA PHE A 65 4.44 -20.28 -6.20
C PHE A 65 5.52 -19.56 -5.40
N THR A 66 5.16 -18.73 -4.43
CA THR A 66 6.10 -18.03 -3.56
C THR A 66 5.66 -18.11 -2.10
N ASP A 67 6.61 -18.07 -1.16
CA ASP A 67 6.28 -17.74 0.22
C ASP A 67 5.84 -16.28 0.35
N ALA A 68 5.36 -15.91 1.54
CA ALA A 68 4.80 -14.59 1.82
C ALA A 68 5.75 -13.43 1.52
N GLU A 69 7.01 -13.52 1.98
CA GLU A 69 7.98 -12.44 1.89
C GLU A 69 8.55 -12.33 0.47
N ASN A 70 8.84 -13.46 -0.18
CA ASN A 70 9.34 -13.45 -1.55
C ASN A 70 8.28 -12.99 -2.57
N GLY A 71 7.01 -13.39 -2.41
CA GLY A 71 5.95 -12.87 -3.27
C GLY A 71 5.72 -11.37 -3.12
N HIS A 72 5.87 -10.85 -1.90
CA HIS A 72 5.83 -9.41 -1.64
C HIS A 72 6.97 -8.67 -2.33
N LYS A 73 8.22 -9.15 -2.14
CA LYS A 73 9.40 -8.59 -2.80
C LYS A 73 9.29 -8.63 -4.32
N LEU A 74 8.76 -9.72 -4.89
CA LEU A 74 8.50 -9.83 -6.32
C LEU A 74 7.52 -8.75 -6.79
N GLY A 75 6.41 -8.54 -6.08
CA GLY A 75 5.44 -7.49 -6.40
C GLY A 75 6.07 -6.09 -6.42
N ILE A 76 6.80 -5.72 -5.37
CA ILE A 76 7.53 -4.45 -5.29
C ILE A 76 8.59 -4.33 -6.39
N LYS A 77 9.28 -5.44 -6.72
CA LYS A 77 10.27 -5.43 -7.79
C LYS A 77 9.64 -5.19 -9.17
N LEU A 78 8.51 -5.83 -9.46
CA LEU A 78 7.77 -5.59 -10.71
C LEU A 78 7.27 -4.14 -10.79
N MET A 79 6.76 -3.59 -9.68
CA MET A 79 6.35 -2.18 -9.60
C MET A 79 7.51 -1.21 -9.81
N SER A 80 8.65 -1.43 -9.17
CA SER A 80 9.83 -0.56 -9.33
C SER A 80 10.45 -0.62 -10.72
N LEU A 81 10.26 -1.73 -11.45
CA LEU A 81 10.66 -1.87 -12.86
C LEU A 81 9.64 -1.27 -13.85
N GLY A 82 8.52 -0.70 -13.37
CA GLY A 82 7.46 -0.17 -14.23
C GLY A 82 6.65 -1.25 -14.96
N LEU A 83 6.75 -2.51 -14.54
CA LEU A 83 6.01 -3.65 -15.11
C LEU A 83 4.66 -3.87 -14.43
N SER A 84 4.26 -2.99 -13.51
CA SER A 84 2.96 -3.05 -12.85
C SER A 84 1.84 -2.45 -13.71
N PRO A 85 0.63 -3.02 -13.67
CA PRO A 85 -0.55 -2.42 -14.28
C PRO A 85 -0.82 -1.02 -13.74
N LYS A 86 -1.33 -0.14 -14.61
CA LYS A 86 -1.68 1.25 -14.26
C LYS A 86 -3.17 1.46 -14.38
N LEU A 87 -3.73 2.24 -13.48
CA LEU A 87 -5.09 2.74 -13.61
C LEU A 87 -5.11 3.74 -14.76
N ARG A 88 -5.92 3.46 -15.77
CA ARG A 88 -6.11 4.36 -16.89
C ARG A 88 -6.87 5.60 -16.44
N GLU A 89 -6.56 6.72 -17.08
CA GLU A 89 -7.32 7.95 -16.89
C GLU A 89 -8.78 7.73 -17.26
N GLU A 90 -9.67 8.10 -16.36
CA GLU A 90 -11.11 8.11 -16.62
C GLU A 90 -11.48 9.38 -17.40
N SER A 91 -12.71 9.45 -17.92
CA SER A 91 -13.17 10.68 -18.58
C SER A 91 -13.10 11.88 -17.62
N ALA A 92 -12.80 13.07 -18.15
CA ALA A 92 -12.73 14.29 -17.35
C ALA A 92 -14.02 14.54 -16.52
N SER A 93 -15.18 14.18 -17.07
CA SER A 93 -16.47 14.22 -16.38
C SER A 93 -16.52 13.31 -15.15
N LYS A 94 -15.95 12.11 -15.25
CA LYS A 94 -15.96 11.10 -14.20
C LYS A 94 -14.92 11.41 -13.12
N GLU A 95 -13.75 11.92 -13.49
CA GLU A 95 -12.78 12.43 -12.52
C GLU A 95 -13.33 13.63 -11.73
N LYS A 96 -14.04 14.55 -12.40
CA LYS A 96 -14.73 15.66 -11.72
C LYS A 96 -15.82 15.17 -10.76
N GLU A 97 -16.56 14.15 -11.15
CA GLU A 97 -17.55 13.50 -10.29
C GLU A 97 -16.90 12.90 -9.04
N TYR A 98 -15.82 12.12 -9.20
CA TYR A 98 -15.09 11.56 -8.07
C TYR A 98 -14.57 12.65 -7.14
N ASP A 99 -13.95 13.71 -7.65
CA ASP A 99 -13.45 14.81 -6.81
C ASP A 99 -14.57 15.52 -6.03
N SER A 100 -15.76 15.66 -6.63
CA SER A 100 -16.91 16.28 -5.95
C SER A 100 -17.49 15.41 -4.82
N ILE A 101 -17.47 14.09 -4.97
CA ILE A 101 -18.08 13.16 -4.00
C ILE A 101 -17.07 12.66 -2.98
N LEU A 102 -15.84 12.37 -3.41
CA LEU A 102 -14.80 11.70 -2.63
C LEU A 102 -13.65 12.61 -2.24
N GLY A 103 -13.58 13.84 -2.76
CA GLY A 103 -12.47 14.74 -2.46
C GLY A 103 -12.36 15.02 -0.95
N VAL A 104 -11.13 15.02 -0.44
CA VAL A 104 -10.84 15.17 1.00
C VAL A 104 -9.87 16.30 1.23
N ASP A 105 -10.27 17.34 1.94
CA ASP A 105 -9.36 18.40 2.37
C ASP A 105 -8.63 18.00 3.67
N VAL A 106 -7.34 17.71 3.57
CA VAL A 106 -6.46 17.38 4.70
C VAL A 106 -5.08 18.01 4.49
N PHE A 107 -4.45 18.49 5.57
CA PHE A 107 -3.09 19.00 5.54
C PHE A 107 -2.86 20.10 4.48
N GLY A 108 -3.86 20.96 4.27
CA GLY A 108 -3.83 22.01 3.25
C GLY A 108 -3.72 21.47 1.81
N THR A 109 -4.24 20.27 1.57
CA THR A 109 -4.28 19.61 0.25
C THR A 109 -5.62 18.89 0.07
N ARG A 110 -6.22 19.02 -1.12
CA ARG A 110 -7.40 18.25 -1.49
C ARG A 110 -6.98 16.93 -2.13
N LEU A 111 -7.11 15.82 -1.43
CA LEU A 111 -6.91 14.48 -1.97
C LEU A 111 -8.04 14.12 -2.94
N LYS A 112 -7.71 13.45 -4.06
CA LYS A 112 -8.70 13.00 -5.05
C LYS A 112 -9.70 11.95 -4.54
N SER A 113 -9.33 11.23 -3.49
CA SER A 113 -10.15 10.21 -2.84
C SER A 113 -9.65 9.97 -1.41
N PRO A 114 -10.47 9.38 -0.52
CA PRO A 114 -10.05 9.05 0.84
C PRO A 114 -9.20 7.78 0.91
N ILE A 115 -8.71 7.26 -0.21
CA ILE A 115 -8.09 5.93 -0.28
C ILE A 115 -6.56 6.08 -0.32
N GLY A 116 -5.92 5.67 0.77
CA GLY A 116 -4.47 5.63 0.95
C GLY A 116 -3.91 4.21 1.05
N LEU A 117 -2.59 4.11 0.94
CA LEU A 117 -1.81 2.91 1.18
C LEU A 117 -1.06 3.05 2.52
N ALA A 118 -1.15 2.04 3.39
CA ALA A 118 -0.46 2.01 4.67
C ALA A 118 1.05 1.74 4.54
N ALA A 119 1.82 2.16 5.56
CA ALA A 119 3.22 1.75 5.72
C ALA A 119 3.42 0.23 5.68
N GLY A 120 4.64 -0.15 5.32
CA GLY A 120 5.16 -1.49 5.39
C GLY A 120 5.07 -2.26 4.08
N LEU A 121 4.35 -1.73 3.08
CA LEU A 121 4.30 -2.31 1.74
C LEU A 121 5.59 -1.97 0.98
N ASP A 122 5.83 -0.68 0.74
CA ASP A 122 7.05 -0.16 0.11
C ASP A 122 7.95 0.51 1.16
N LYS A 123 8.69 -0.32 1.91
CA LYS A 123 9.52 0.17 3.02
C LYS A 123 10.65 1.09 2.55
N GLU A 124 11.16 0.83 1.34
CA GLU A 124 12.37 1.46 0.81
C GLU A 124 12.07 2.57 -0.21
N GLY A 125 10.78 2.86 -0.47
CA GLY A 125 10.34 3.89 -1.41
C GLY A 125 10.61 3.59 -2.88
N GLN A 126 10.71 2.32 -3.27
CA GLN A 126 11.11 1.88 -4.62
C GLN A 126 9.94 1.86 -5.61
N ALA A 127 8.70 1.84 -5.14
CA ALA A 127 7.50 1.62 -5.93
C ALA A 127 6.48 2.77 -5.80
N ILE A 128 6.87 3.92 -5.23
CA ILE A 128 5.99 5.07 -4.95
C ILE A 128 5.11 5.43 -6.15
N ASP A 129 5.70 5.61 -7.34
CA ASP A 129 4.97 6.04 -8.52
C ASP A 129 4.04 4.96 -9.08
N ALA A 130 4.49 3.70 -9.09
CA ALA A 130 3.65 2.57 -9.46
C ALA A 130 2.44 2.43 -8.53
N LEU A 131 2.61 2.67 -7.23
CA LEU A 131 1.53 2.64 -6.25
C LEU A 131 0.56 3.82 -6.45
N PHE A 132 1.05 5.02 -6.76
CA PHE A 132 0.16 6.10 -7.16
C PHE A 132 -0.57 5.78 -8.47
N ASP A 133 0.06 5.08 -9.42
CA ASP A 133 -0.56 4.65 -10.67
C ASP A 133 -1.68 3.63 -10.46
N THR A 134 -1.78 2.93 -9.31
CA THR A 134 -2.92 2.04 -9.03
C THR A 134 -4.16 2.75 -8.48
N GLY A 135 -4.13 4.08 -8.34
CA GLY A 135 -5.28 4.89 -7.93
C GLY A 135 -5.30 5.32 -6.46
N PHE A 136 -4.21 5.10 -5.70
CA PHE A 136 -4.07 5.68 -4.36
C PHE A 136 -3.91 7.21 -4.43
N SER A 137 -4.52 7.91 -3.48
CA SER A 137 -4.35 9.35 -3.24
C SER A 137 -3.32 9.63 -2.14
N TYR A 138 -3.04 8.67 -1.29
CA TYR A 138 -2.00 8.74 -0.27
C TYR A 138 -1.14 7.48 -0.33
N VAL A 139 0.18 7.62 -0.27
CA VAL A 139 1.12 6.48 -0.20
C VAL A 139 2.05 6.70 0.97
N GLU A 140 2.10 5.74 1.90
CA GLU A 140 3.01 5.75 3.04
C GLU A 140 4.14 4.74 2.86
N ILE A 141 5.38 5.22 2.79
CA ILE A 141 6.59 4.38 2.76
C ILE A 141 7.11 4.14 4.18
N GLY A 142 8.05 3.20 4.34
CA GLY A 142 8.62 2.84 5.64
C GLY A 142 7.85 1.73 6.36
N SER A 143 7.99 1.54 7.68
CA SER A 143 8.78 2.33 8.62
C SER A 143 10.28 2.24 8.36
N ILE A 144 10.93 3.40 8.26
CA ILE A 144 12.37 3.54 8.03
C ILE A 144 13.06 3.79 9.37
N THR A 145 14.18 3.12 9.60
CA THR A 145 15.02 3.27 10.80
C THR A 145 16.29 4.05 10.47
N PRO A 146 16.92 4.74 11.45
CA PRO A 146 18.18 5.45 11.24
C PRO A 146 19.25 4.61 10.55
N GLU A 147 19.62 3.52 11.20
CA GLU A 147 20.58 2.56 10.68
C GLU A 147 19.88 1.41 9.96
N ALA A 148 20.61 0.81 9.00
CA ALA A 148 20.14 -0.39 8.34
C ALA A 148 20.00 -1.55 9.33
N GLN A 149 18.91 -2.31 9.22
CA GLN A 149 18.75 -3.53 10.00
C GLN A 149 17.96 -4.59 9.22
N PRO A 150 18.35 -5.87 9.34
CA PRO A 150 17.72 -6.95 8.56
C PRO A 150 16.30 -7.29 9.04
N GLY A 151 15.92 -6.84 10.25
CA GLY A 151 14.70 -7.25 10.97
C GLY A 151 14.86 -8.59 11.70
N ASN A 152 13.75 -9.21 12.11
CA ASN A 152 13.75 -10.50 12.80
C ASN A 152 14.08 -11.67 11.84
N PRO A 153 14.54 -12.83 12.34
CA PRO A 153 14.84 -14.00 11.52
C PRO A 153 13.65 -14.51 10.69
N GLN A 154 13.93 -15.06 9.50
CA GLN A 154 12.94 -15.71 8.64
C GLN A 154 12.69 -17.17 9.06
N PRO A 155 11.49 -17.74 8.82
CA PRO A 155 10.30 -17.12 8.25
C PRO A 155 9.58 -16.20 9.25
N ARG A 156 9.09 -15.06 8.75
CA ARG A 156 8.50 -13.98 9.56
C ARG A 156 7.26 -13.34 8.95
N PHE A 157 6.80 -13.83 7.81
CA PHE A 157 5.60 -13.36 7.16
C PHE A 157 4.79 -14.57 6.72
N PHE A 158 3.51 -14.59 7.08
CA PHE A 158 2.65 -15.76 6.98
C PHE A 158 1.30 -15.34 6.40
N ARG A 159 0.88 -15.98 5.31
CA ARG A 159 -0.42 -15.73 4.69
C ARG A 159 -1.47 -16.62 5.34
N LEU A 160 -2.65 -16.08 5.62
CA LEU A 160 -3.86 -16.81 5.99
C LEU A 160 -4.92 -16.54 4.90
N PRO A 161 -4.85 -17.21 3.74
CA PRO A 161 -5.69 -16.88 2.59
C PRO A 161 -7.18 -17.10 2.82
N ARG A 162 -7.55 -18.05 3.68
CA ARG A 162 -8.95 -18.30 4.05
C ARG A 162 -9.56 -17.13 4.83
N ASP A 163 -8.72 -16.34 5.47
CA ASP A 163 -9.12 -15.23 6.34
C ASP A 163 -8.96 -13.86 5.68
N ASP A 164 -8.48 -13.78 4.43
CA ASP A 164 -7.99 -12.53 3.84
C ASP A 164 -7.03 -11.78 4.78
N ALA A 165 -6.12 -12.54 5.42
CA ALA A 165 -5.30 -12.07 6.52
C ALA A 165 -3.82 -12.46 6.38
N VAL A 166 -2.97 -11.80 7.15
CA VAL A 166 -1.55 -12.16 7.28
C VAL A 166 -1.09 -11.96 8.73
N ILE A 167 -0.15 -12.79 9.16
CA ILE A 167 0.61 -12.62 10.40
C ILE A 167 2.04 -12.25 10.03
N ASN A 168 2.60 -11.22 10.65
CA ASN A 168 4.00 -10.85 10.41
C ASN A 168 4.74 -10.48 11.69
N ARG A 169 6.03 -10.78 11.70
CA ARG A 169 6.99 -10.40 12.73
C ARG A 169 8.25 -9.77 12.16
N TYR A 170 8.10 -8.81 11.23
CA TYR A 170 9.25 -8.23 10.52
C TYR A 170 10.31 -7.58 11.43
N GLY A 171 9.89 -6.84 12.46
CA GLY A 171 10.82 -6.11 13.35
C GLY A 171 11.57 -4.98 12.64
N PHE A 172 10.85 -4.14 11.88
CA PHE A 172 11.40 -3.02 11.10
C PHE A 172 12.66 -3.37 10.29
N ASN A 173 12.59 -4.37 9.40
CA ASN A 173 13.62 -4.50 8.36
C ASN A 173 13.63 -3.23 7.49
N SER A 174 14.80 -2.62 7.34
CA SER A 174 14.98 -1.30 6.74
C SER A 174 16.40 -1.20 6.18
N SER A 175 16.57 -0.59 5.00
CA SER A 175 17.91 -0.30 4.45
C SER A 175 18.58 0.93 5.08
N GLY A 176 17.92 1.58 6.03
CA GLY A 176 18.43 2.75 6.75
C GLY A 176 18.10 4.07 6.07
N HIS A 177 18.24 5.16 6.82
CA HIS A 177 17.92 6.51 6.38
C HIS A 177 18.64 6.92 5.09
N LEU A 178 19.94 6.63 4.98
CA LEU A 178 20.76 7.07 3.84
C LEU A 178 20.33 6.42 2.53
N SER A 179 20.03 5.13 2.56
CA SER A 179 19.60 4.37 1.38
C SER A 179 18.25 4.87 0.88
N VAL A 180 17.25 5.00 1.76
CA VAL A 180 15.92 5.49 1.36
C VAL A 180 15.96 6.96 0.93
N LEU A 181 16.78 7.79 1.58
CA LEU A 181 16.98 9.17 1.13
C LEU A 181 17.56 9.23 -0.28
N ASN A 182 18.51 8.35 -0.62
CA ASN A 182 19.05 8.28 -1.98
C ASN A 182 17.96 7.89 -3.00
N THR A 183 17.11 6.92 -2.69
CA THR A 183 15.94 6.57 -3.52
C THR A 183 15.02 7.77 -3.74
N LEU A 184 14.70 8.52 -2.68
CA LEU A 184 13.86 9.70 -2.78
C LEU A 184 14.51 10.81 -3.62
N ARG A 185 15.81 11.07 -3.45
CA ARG A 185 16.53 12.06 -4.26
C ARG A 185 16.52 11.71 -5.75
N GLN A 186 16.85 10.46 -6.09
CA GLN A 186 16.80 9.98 -7.48
C GLN A 186 15.40 10.13 -8.08
N ARG A 187 14.36 9.81 -7.30
CA ARG A 187 12.98 10.07 -7.71
C ARG A 187 12.77 11.56 -7.96
N PHE A 188 13.14 12.44 -7.04
CA PHE A 188 12.88 13.87 -7.15
C PHE A 188 13.55 14.51 -8.36
N ASP A 189 14.79 14.10 -8.67
CA ASP A 189 15.54 14.58 -9.84
C ASP A 189 14.86 14.21 -11.17
N SER A 190 14.04 13.15 -11.18
CA SER A 190 13.30 12.72 -12.38
C SER A 190 12.02 13.52 -12.67
N PHE A 191 11.55 14.36 -11.75
CA PHE A 191 10.31 15.13 -11.90
C PHE A 191 10.54 16.63 -12.11
N THR A 192 9.88 17.19 -13.11
CA THR A 192 9.80 18.64 -13.33
C THR A 192 8.57 19.23 -12.63
N GLY A 193 8.77 20.22 -11.75
CA GLY A 193 7.68 20.93 -11.05
C GLY A 193 7.54 20.58 -9.56
N HIS A 194 6.84 21.46 -8.82
CA HIS A 194 6.78 21.43 -7.36
C HIS A 194 5.35 21.68 -6.85
N VAL A 195 4.47 20.69 -6.99
CA VAL A 195 3.11 20.76 -6.40
C VAL A 195 3.12 20.23 -4.96
N ASN A 196 3.80 19.10 -4.73
CA ASN A 196 3.97 18.40 -3.46
C ASN A 196 5.09 17.34 -3.61
N ASN A 197 5.46 16.66 -2.52
CA ASN A 197 6.49 15.61 -2.52
C ASN A 197 6.00 14.28 -3.14
N ALA A 198 4.69 14.07 -3.23
CA ALA A 198 4.09 13.06 -4.12
C ALA A 198 4.35 13.33 -5.61
N LYS A 199 4.77 14.55 -5.99
CA LYS A 199 4.98 15.01 -7.38
C LYS A 199 3.74 14.89 -8.26
N ARG A 200 2.56 14.87 -7.65
CA ARG A 200 1.27 14.62 -8.31
C ARG A 200 0.16 15.43 -7.63
N PRO A 201 -0.60 16.28 -8.36
CA PRO A 201 -1.70 17.03 -7.79
C PRO A 201 -2.75 16.14 -7.12
N GLY A 202 -3.24 16.57 -5.97
CA GLY A 202 -4.26 15.87 -5.19
C GLY A 202 -3.80 14.53 -4.60
N LYS A 203 -2.49 14.37 -4.40
CA LYS A 203 -1.88 13.21 -3.73
C LYS A 203 -0.93 13.64 -2.62
N LEU A 204 -0.60 12.75 -1.70
CA LEU A 204 0.35 13.00 -0.61
C LEU A 204 1.27 11.79 -0.40
N LEU A 205 2.56 12.06 -0.15
CA LEU A 205 3.57 11.06 0.21
C LEU A 205 3.86 11.10 1.72
N GLY A 206 3.48 10.04 2.42
CA GLY A 206 3.81 9.81 3.82
C GLY A 206 5.17 9.12 3.99
N VAL A 207 5.97 9.58 4.95
CA VAL A 207 7.22 8.92 5.35
C VAL A 207 7.09 8.43 6.79
N ASN A 208 6.98 7.12 6.95
CA ASN A 208 6.85 6.49 8.25
C ASN A 208 8.22 6.23 8.88
N LEU A 209 8.40 6.73 10.10
CA LEU A 209 9.64 6.65 10.88
C LEU A 209 9.47 5.60 11.98
N GLY A 210 10.52 4.81 12.18
CA GLY A 210 10.64 3.86 13.28
C GLY A 210 12.01 3.96 13.93
N LYS A 211 12.11 3.44 15.16
CA LYS A 211 13.41 3.31 15.85
C LYS A 211 14.14 2.03 15.47
N ASN A 212 15.46 2.06 15.51
CA ASN A 212 16.27 0.85 15.48
C ASN A 212 15.98 -0.02 16.70
N LYS A 213 16.17 -1.34 16.57
CA LYS A 213 15.89 -2.31 17.65
C LYS A 213 16.56 -1.92 18.97
N ASN A 214 17.84 -1.55 18.91
CA ASN A 214 18.66 -1.13 20.04
C ASN A 214 18.91 0.40 20.04
N GLY A 215 18.12 1.14 19.26
CA GLY A 215 18.22 2.61 19.17
C GLY A 215 17.42 3.32 20.26
N ASP A 216 17.64 4.62 20.35
CA ASP A 216 17.04 5.49 21.36
C ASP A 216 15.54 5.66 21.12
N GLU A 217 14.77 5.80 22.21
CA GLU A 217 13.32 5.93 22.15
C GLU A 217 12.83 7.23 21.49
N VAL A 218 13.67 8.28 21.47
CA VAL A 218 13.32 9.63 20.97
C VAL A 218 14.25 10.07 19.84
N GLN A 219 15.57 9.96 20.02
CA GLN A 219 16.56 10.49 19.07
C GLN A 219 16.50 9.83 17.70
N ASP A 220 16.09 8.56 17.62
CA ASP A 220 15.90 7.88 16.34
C ASP A 220 14.81 8.55 15.49
N TYR A 221 13.68 8.92 16.12
CA TYR A 221 12.59 9.62 15.44
C TYR A 221 12.98 11.05 15.06
N VAL A 222 13.61 11.78 15.98
CA VAL A 222 14.15 13.13 15.74
C VAL A 222 15.12 13.12 14.56
N THR A 223 16.01 12.13 14.50
CA THR A 223 16.93 11.92 13.38
C THR A 223 16.19 11.62 12.08
N GLY A 224 15.08 10.87 12.15
CA GLY A 224 14.17 10.64 11.03
C GLY A 224 13.54 11.93 10.50
N VAL A 225 13.06 12.80 11.39
CA VAL A 225 12.53 14.12 11.03
C VAL A 225 13.60 14.96 10.33
N ARG A 226 14.80 15.09 10.91
CA ARG A 226 15.94 15.81 10.31
C ARG A 226 16.26 15.31 8.90
N ARG A 227 16.13 14.00 8.68
CA ARG A 227 16.48 13.39 7.39
C ARG A 227 15.40 13.56 6.34
N PHE A 228 14.14 13.46 6.71
CA PHE A 228 13.03 13.28 5.76
C PHE A 228 12.02 14.42 5.72
N ALA A 229 12.05 15.40 6.64
CA ALA A 229 11.11 16.52 6.63
C ALA A 229 11.04 17.22 5.25
N SER A 230 12.19 17.39 4.58
CA SER A 230 12.25 18.01 3.26
C SER A 230 11.56 17.19 2.15
N TYR A 231 11.48 15.87 2.29
CA TYR A 231 11.02 14.92 1.27
C TYR A 231 9.66 14.29 1.55
N ALA A 232 9.05 14.60 2.71
CA ALA A 232 7.74 14.11 3.11
C ALA A 232 6.65 15.16 2.87
N ASP A 233 5.47 14.73 2.42
CA ASP A 233 4.26 15.54 2.58
C ASP A 233 3.64 15.32 3.96
N VAL A 234 3.83 14.14 4.55
CA VAL A 234 3.37 13.77 5.90
C VAL A 234 4.45 12.95 6.59
N LEU A 235 4.76 13.24 7.84
CA LEU A 235 5.67 12.46 8.67
C LEU A 235 4.87 11.61 9.66
N ILE A 236 5.27 10.36 9.85
CA ILE A 236 4.54 9.44 10.73
C ILE A 236 5.48 8.85 11.78
N VAL A 237 5.12 8.97 13.05
CA VAL A 237 5.82 8.36 14.19
C VAL A 237 5.15 7.03 14.52
N ASN A 238 5.83 5.91 14.27
CA ASN A 238 5.27 4.57 14.50
C ASN A 238 5.70 3.97 15.84
N VAL A 239 4.80 4.08 16.82
CA VAL A 239 4.99 3.54 18.19
C VAL A 239 4.25 2.21 18.44
N SER A 240 3.75 1.54 17.40
CA SER A 240 2.73 0.49 17.55
C SER A 240 3.09 -0.89 17.02
N SER A 241 4.28 -1.06 16.43
CA SER A 241 4.74 -2.36 15.94
C SER A 241 4.86 -3.37 17.10
N PRO A 242 4.17 -4.52 17.05
CA PRO A 242 4.33 -5.58 18.08
C PRO A 242 5.65 -6.35 17.94
N ASN A 243 6.45 -6.04 16.92
CA ASN A 243 7.56 -6.86 16.47
C ASN A 243 8.93 -6.29 16.87
N THR A 244 8.93 -5.13 17.52
CA THR A 244 10.11 -4.47 18.08
C THR A 244 9.90 -4.42 19.60
N PRO A 245 10.69 -5.17 20.40
CA PRO A 245 10.52 -5.22 21.84
C PRO A 245 10.51 -3.83 22.48
N GLY A 246 9.61 -3.62 23.45
CA GLY A 246 9.45 -2.35 24.18
C GLY A 246 8.83 -1.20 23.39
N LEU A 247 8.60 -1.34 22.07
CA LEU A 247 8.11 -0.23 21.25
C LEU A 247 6.71 0.25 21.67
N ARG A 248 5.82 -0.68 22.00
CA ARG A 248 4.44 -0.35 22.42
C ARG A 248 4.39 0.34 23.78
N ASP A 249 5.42 0.22 24.60
CA ASP A 249 5.53 0.88 25.91
C ASP A 249 5.68 2.40 25.75
N LEU A 250 6.10 2.87 24.57
CA LEU A 250 6.11 4.29 24.18
C LEU A 250 4.72 4.90 24.09
N GLN A 251 3.65 4.09 24.06
CA GLN A 251 2.27 4.58 24.04
C GLN A 251 1.76 4.97 25.44
N SER A 252 2.55 4.77 26.50
CA SER A 252 2.22 5.32 27.82
C SER A 252 2.27 6.85 27.77
N GLU A 253 1.36 7.52 28.48
CA GLU A 253 1.04 8.94 28.31
C GLU A 253 2.27 9.86 28.40
N SER A 254 3.11 9.69 29.42
CA SER A 254 4.30 10.53 29.62
C SER A 254 5.33 10.32 28.51
N LYS A 255 5.70 9.06 28.22
CA LYS A 255 6.66 8.71 27.18
C LYS A 255 6.20 9.18 25.80
N LEU A 256 4.91 9.00 25.49
CA LEU A 256 4.34 9.41 24.22
C LEU A 256 4.38 10.93 24.07
N THR A 257 3.96 11.65 25.11
CA THR A 257 3.95 13.12 25.11
C THR A 257 5.36 13.68 24.92
N ASP A 258 6.35 13.15 25.62
CA ASP A 258 7.74 13.62 25.50
C ASP A 258 8.32 13.35 24.11
N LEU A 259 8.10 12.14 23.57
CA LEU A 259 8.48 11.78 22.21
C LEU A 259 7.84 12.71 21.17
N LEU A 260 6.52 12.90 21.23
CA LEU A 260 5.80 13.69 20.25
C LEU A 260 6.17 15.18 20.33
N LYS A 261 6.37 15.74 21.53
CA LYS A 261 6.89 17.11 21.68
C LYS A 261 8.28 17.27 21.07
N ALA A 262 9.18 16.31 21.27
CA ALA A 262 10.51 16.35 20.67
C ALA A 262 10.44 16.29 19.13
N VAL A 263 9.61 15.40 18.58
CA VAL A 263 9.39 15.26 17.13
C VAL A 263 8.79 16.54 16.54
N VAL A 264 7.75 17.11 17.15
CA VAL A 264 7.09 18.34 16.67
C VAL A 264 8.04 19.53 16.75
N SER A 265 8.83 19.64 17.82
CA SER A 265 9.87 20.66 17.96
C SER A 265 10.93 20.56 16.86
N GLU A 266 11.41 19.36 16.58
CA GLU A 266 12.37 19.11 15.50
C GLU A 266 11.74 19.44 14.13
N ARG A 267 10.49 19.01 13.88
CA ARG A 267 9.77 19.32 12.63
C ARG A 267 9.66 20.82 12.43
N ASN A 268 9.33 21.57 13.48
CA ASN A 268 9.25 23.03 13.42
C ASN A 268 10.61 23.68 13.14
N THR A 269 11.69 23.10 13.68
CA THR A 269 13.08 23.54 13.40
C THR A 269 13.47 23.31 11.94
N GLN A 270 13.11 22.16 11.36
CA GLN A 270 13.35 21.87 9.94
C GLN A 270 12.53 22.78 9.01
N GLY A 271 11.36 23.24 9.45
CA GLY A 271 10.55 24.22 8.75
C GLY A 271 9.83 23.66 7.51
N LYS A 272 9.96 24.36 6.38
CA LYS A 272 9.26 24.03 5.14
C LYS A 272 10.00 22.91 4.38
N ASN A 273 9.22 21.99 3.82
CA ASN A 273 9.72 20.96 2.91
C ASN A 273 10.10 21.55 1.54
N LEU A 274 10.59 20.71 0.62
CA LEU A 274 11.01 21.12 -0.73
C LEU A 274 9.89 21.74 -1.58
N CYS A 275 8.62 21.60 -1.17
CA CYS A 275 7.46 22.19 -1.82
C CYS A 275 6.88 23.39 -1.03
N GLY A 276 7.63 23.93 -0.06
CA GLY A 276 7.27 25.14 0.67
C GLY A 276 6.19 24.95 1.77
N LYS A 277 5.85 23.71 2.12
CA LYS A 277 4.86 23.39 3.17
C LYS A 277 5.54 22.78 4.39
N THR A 278 5.03 23.05 5.59
CA THR A 278 5.47 22.35 6.80
C THR A 278 4.79 20.98 6.85
N PRO A 279 5.54 19.86 6.87
CA PRO A 279 4.93 18.54 6.81
C PRO A 279 4.19 18.23 8.13
N PRO A 280 2.88 17.90 8.12
CA PRO A 280 2.17 17.40 9.29
C PRO A 280 2.85 16.18 9.91
N VAL A 281 2.74 16.04 11.23
CA VAL A 281 3.21 14.89 12.01
C VAL A 281 2.00 14.09 12.48
N LEU A 282 1.97 12.81 12.16
CA LEU A 282 0.98 11.86 12.65
C LEU A 282 1.64 10.85 13.57
N VAL A 283 0.86 10.28 14.49
CA VAL A 283 1.28 9.12 15.30
C VAL A 283 0.46 7.89 14.93
N LYS A 284 1.12 6.75 14.74
CA LYS A 284 0.46 5.47 14.41
C LYS A 284 0.41 4.57 15.63
N VAL A 285 -0.80 4.23 16.08
CA VAL A 285 -1.06 3.52 17.35
C VAL A 285 -1.60 2.11 17.14
N ALA A 286 -1.51 1.28 18.19
CA ALA A 286 -1.97 -0.11 18.16
C ALA A 286 -3.50 -0.19 18.33
N PRO A 287 -4.14 -1.27 17.85
CA PRO A 287 -5.57 -1.52 18.13
C PRO A 287 -5.79 -2.17 19.52
N ASP A 288 -4.73 -2.72 20.11
CA ASP A 288 -4.77 -3.51 21.34
C ASP A 288 -4.64 -2.61 22.56
N LEU A 289 -5.61 -1.71 22.74
CA LEU A 289 -5.62 -0.69 23.79
C LEU A 289 -6.98 -0.66 24.48
N THR A 290 -6.96 -0.43 25.78
CA THR A 290 -8.16 -0.13 26.58
C THR A 290 -8.64 1.29 26.32
N GLU A 291 -9.89 1.59 26.67
CA GLU A 291 -10.44 2.94 26.51
C GLU A 291 -9.64 4.03 27.25
N PRO A 292 -9.20 3.83 28.52
CA PRO A 292 -8.31 4.79 29.19
C PRO A 292 -6.97 5.01 28.46
N GLU A 293 -6.37 3.97 27.89
CA GLU A 293 -5.14 4.11 27.10
C GLU A 293 -5.37 4.90 25.81
N ILE A 294 -6.52 4.72 25.15
CA ILE A 294 -6.92 5.51 23.98
C ILE A 294 -7.16 6.98 24.34
N GLU A 295 -7.78 7.24 25.49
CA GLU A 295 -7.96 8.59 26.02
C GLU A 295 -6.61 9.28 26.30
N SER A 296 -5.68 8.60 26.98
CA SER A 296 -4.32 9.10 27.21
C SER A 296 -3.61 9.42 25.89
N ILE A 297 -3.72 8.56 24.87
CA ILE A 297 -3.15 8.82 23.54
C ILE A 297 -3.75 10.08 22.90
N ALA A 298 -5.07 10.25 22.98
CA ALA A 298 -5.74 11.43 22.45
C ALA A 298 -5.24 12.71 23.15
N ASN A 299 -5.05 12.67 24.47
CA ASN A 299 -4.53 13.79 25.24
C ASN A 299 -3.06 14.08 24.89
N SER A 300 -2.19 13.06 24.84
CA SER A 300 -0.79 13.21 24.41
C SER A 300 -0.68 13.83 23.01
N ALA A 301 -1.55 13.43 22.09
CA ALA A 301 -1.58 13.98 20.73
C ALA A 301 -1.97 15.48 20.73
N LYS A 302 -3.01 15.86 21.47
CA LYS A 302 -3.45 17.26 21.63
C LYS A 302 -2.35 18.11 22.27
N ASP A 303 -1.79 17.66 23.38
CA ASP A 303 -0.77 18.38 24.15
C ASP A 303 0.54 18.58 23.37
N SER A 304 0.89 17.59 22.56
CA SER A 304 2.10 17.63 21.72
C SER A 304 1.89 18.39 20.41
N LYS A 305 0.64 18.76 20.08
CA LYS A 305 0.26 19.45 18.84
C LYS A 305 0.68 18.67 17.59
N VAL A 306 0.49 17.35 17.61
CA VAL A 306 0.55 16.57 16.36
C VAL A 306 -0.66 16.88 15.50
N ASP A 307 -0.56 16.59 14.20
CA ASP A 307 -1.56 16.95 13.21
C ASP A 307 -2.60 15.84 12.99
N GLY A 308 -2.33 14.62 13.46
CA GLY A 308 -3.29 13.52 13.36
C GLY A 308 -2.84 12.20 13.98
N ILE A 309 -3.72 11.22 13.93
CA ILE A 309 -3.53 9.88 14.48
C ILE A 309 -3.94 8.83 13.45
N ILE A 310 -3.09 7.84 13.21
CA ILE A 310 -3.40 6.66 12.40
C ILE A 310 -3.79 5.53 13.33
N ILE A 311 -5.03 5.06 13.20
CA ILE A 311 -5.57 3.95 13.98
C ILE A 311 -6.13 2.89 13.00
N SER A 312 -5.50 1.74 12.85
CA SER A 312 -4.48 1.13 13.72
C SER A 312 -3.41 0.34 12.96
N ASN A 313 -2.37 -0.03 13.72
CA ASN A 313 -1.41 -1.06 13.33
C ASN A 313 -2.00 -2.47 13.50
N THR A 314 -1.19 -3.52 13.33
CA THR A 314 -1.62 -4.91 13.47
C THR A 314 -2.01 -5.28 14.91
N THR A 315 -2.90 -6.27 15.10
CA THR A 315 -3.28 -6.78 16.42
C THR A 315 -2.44 -8.00 16.84
N ILE A 316 -2.11 -8.13 18.12
CA ILE A 316 -1.53 -9.38 18.66
C ILE A 316 -2.60 -10.43 18.98
N GLN A 317 -3.87 -10.03 19.00
CA GLN A 317 -4.99 -10.94 19.29
C GLN A 317 -5.15 -11.95 18.14
N ARG A 318 -5.76 -13.10 18.47
CA ARG A 318 -6.18 -14.12 17.52
C ARG A 318 -7.69 -14.34 17.71
N PRO A 319 -8.54 -13.57 17.01
CA PRO A 319 -9.99 -13.67 17.19
C PRO A 319 -10.48 -15.10 16.95
N ASN A 320 -11.43 -15.58 17.76
CA ASN A 320 -11.93 -16.97 17.73
C ASN A 320 -12.66 -17.37 16.42
N LYS A 321 -12.79 -16.44 15.46
CA LYS A 321 -13.51 -16.63 14.19
C LYS A 321 -12.60 -16.78 12.97
N LEU A 322 -11.34 -17.17 13.16
CA LEU A 322 -10.45 -17.47 12.03
C LEU A 322 -10.89 -18.76 11.33
N LEU A 323 -10.94 -18.71 10.00
CA LEU A 323 -11.27 -19.79 9.07
C LEU A 323 -10.06 -20.70 8.78
N THR A 324 -8.84 -20.21 9.01
CA THR A 324 -7.63 -21.03 8.93
C THR A 324 -7.62 -22.06 10.06
N THR A 325 -7.55 -23.34 9.68
CA THR A 325 -7.57 -24.49 10.61
C THR A 325 -6.18 -24.94 11.06
N ASP A 326 -5.11 -24.51 10.40
CA ASP A 326 -3.73 -24.82 10.81
C ASP A 326 -3.34 -23.98 12.03
N MET A 327 -3.40 -24.59 13.21
CA MET A 327 -3.07 -23.92 14.46
C MET A 327 -1.59 -23.53 14.58
N LYS A 328 -0.66 -24.22 13.89
CA LYS A 328 0.75 -23.79 13.87
C LYS A 328 0.91 -22.46 13.14
N LEU A 329 0.08 -22.23 12.13
CA LEU A 329 0.03 -20.98 11.37
C LEU A 329 -0.68 -19.87 12.15
N VAL A 330 -1.83 -20.17 12.75
CA VAL A 330 -2.59 -19.20 13.58
C VAL A 330 -1.78 -18.74 14.80
N ASN A 331 -1.05 -19.66 15.43
CA ASN A 331 -0.24 -19.38 16.62
C ASN A 331 1.14 -18.78 16.30
N GLN A 332 1.44 -18.44 15.04
CA GLN A 332 2.67 -17.70 14.74
C GLN A 332 2.70 -16.39 15.53
N THR A 333 3.84 -16.09 16.14
CA THR A 333 4.07 -14.82 16.84
C THR A 333 4.09 -13.66 15.86
N GLY A 334 3.71 -12.47 16.35
CA GLY A 334 3.67 -11.23 15.59
C GLY A 334 2.24 -10.69 15.42
N GLY A 335 2.13 -9.65 14.61
CA GLY A 335 0.88 -8.94 14.36
C GLY A 335 0.04 -9.55 13.26
N LEU A 336 -1.25 -9.78 13.56
CA LEU A 336 -2.31 -10.14 12.63
C LEU A 336 -2.88 -8.87 11.96
N SER A 337 -3.08 -8.94 10.65
CA SER A 337 -3.74 -7.90 9.85
C SER A 337 -4.67 -8.53 8.81
N GLY A 338 -5.44 -7.69 8.11
CA GLY A 338 -6.46 -8.12 7.18
C GLY A 338 -7.84 -8.17 7.82
N LYS A 339 -8.78 -8.86 7.17
CA LYS A 339 -10.21 -8.80 7.51
C LYS A 339 -10.53 -9.06 9.00
N PRO A 340 -9.86 -9.99 9.72
CA PRO A 340 -10.13 -10.22 11.15
C PRO A 340 -9.78 -9.04 12.07
N LEU A 341 -8.90 -8.13 11.63
CA LEU A 341 -8.53 -6.93 12.39
C LEU A 341 -9.61 -5.84 12.33
N LYS A 342 -10.46 -5.82 11.30
CA LYS A 342 -11.43 -4.74 11.05
C LYS A 342 -12.26 -4.38 12.28
N PRO A 343 -12.90 -5.33 13.02
CA PRO A 343 -13.75 -4.96 14.14
C PRO A 343 -12.99 -4.28 15.27
N LEU A 344 -11.76 -4.73 15.57
CA LEU A 344 -10.91 -4.14 16.60
C LEU A 344 -10.47 -2.73 16.21
N SER A 345 -10.01 -2.56 14.96
CA SER A 345 -9.57 -1.25 14.48
C SER A 345 -10.71 -0.23 14.42
N LEU A 346 -11.88 -0.64 13.93
CA LEU A 346 -13.06 0.21 13.86
C LEU A 346 -13.54 0.62 15.26
N GLN A 347 -13.56 -0.32 16.21
CA GLN A 347 -13.92 0.00 17.60
C GLN A 347 -12.93 0.98 18.22
N ALA A 348 -11.62 0.75 18.04
CA ALA A 348 -10.59 1.65 18.55
C ALA A 348 -10.69 3.05 17.93
N LEU A 349 -11.02 3.16 16.63
CA LEU A 349 -11.29 4.44 15.99
C LEU A 349 -12.50 5.17 16.61
N LYS A 350 -13.62 4.45 16.83
CA LYS A 350 -14.82 5.04 17.47
C LYS A 350 -14.51 5.56 18.87
N THR A 351 -13.77 4.79 19.67
CA THR A 351 -13.31 5.23 20.99
C THR A 351 -12.39 6.44 20.87
N LEU A 352 -11.42 6.44 19.95
CA LEU A 352 -10.52 7.57 19.75
C LEU A 352 -11.28 8.83 19.32
N ARG A 353 -12.29 8.70 18.47
CA ARG A 353 -13.14 9.81 18.00
C ARG A 353 -13.86 10.50 19.15
N LYS A 354 -14.36 9.74 20.14
CA LYS A 354 -14.99 10.28 21.36
C LYS A 354 -14.11 11.33 22.07
N TYR A 355 -12.80 11.12 22.09
CA TYR A 355 -11.81 11.95 22.82
C TYR A 355 -11.08 12.99 21.95
N THR A 356 -11.36 13.01 20.65
CA THR A 356 -10.68 13.88 19.67
C THR A 356 -11.63 14.74 18.84
N LYS A 357 -12.96 14.53 18.95
CA LYS A 357 -13.97 15.28 18.19
C LYS A 357 -14.02 16.78 18.49
N ASP A 358 -13.46 17.20 19.62
CA ASP A 358 -13.28 18.59 20.05
C ASP A 358 -11.98 19.23 19.52
N SER A 359 -11.20 18.49 18.73
CA SER A 359 -9.90 18.90 18.20
C SER A 359 -9.85 18.91 16.68
N ASN A 360 -8.81 19.50 16.12
CA ASN A 360 -8.52 19.48 14.67
C ASN A 360 -7.65 18.28 14.25
N LEU A 361 -7.50 17.26 15.09
CA LEU A 361 -6.71 16.07 14.76
C LEU A 361 -7.33 15.33 13.58
N VAL A 362 -6.52 15.10 12.54
CA VAL A 362 -6.91 14.25 11.41
C VAL A 362 -6.84 12.79 11.86
N LEU A 363 -7.95 12.06 11.74
CA LEU A 363 -7.98 10.63 12.06
C LEU A 363 -7.86 9.81 10.78
N VAL A 364 -6.94 8.84 10.76
CA VAL A 364 -6.73 7.95 9.61
C VAL A 364 -7.11 6.53 9.99
N GLY A 365 -8.06 5.96 9.27
CA GLY A 365 -8.56 4.61 9.50
C GLY A 365 -7.72 3.54 8.80
N CYS A 366 -7.14 2.60 9.54
CA CYS A 366 -6.31 1.53 8.98
C CYS A 366 -6.64 0.19 9.64
N GLY A 367 -6.89 -0.86 8.85
CA GLY A 367 -7.01 -2.23 9.37
C GLY A 367 -8.24 -2.97 8.85
N GLY A 368 -7.99 -4.01 8.03
CA GLY A 368 -9.02 -4.93 7.55
C GLY A 368 -10.06 -4.34 6.59
N ILE A 369 -9.81 -3.13 6.06
CA ILE A 369 -10.63 -2.49 5.04
C ILE A 369 -10.38 -3.18 3.70
N SER A 370 -11.45 -3.63 3.05
CA SER A 370 -11.37 -4.41 1.80
C SER A 370 -12.43 -4.05 0.76
N SER A 371 -13.36 -3.14 1.09
CA SER A 371 -14.49 -2.74 0.24
C SER A 371 -14.89 -1.29 0.48
N GLY A 372 -15.68 -0.72 -0.43
CA GLY A 372 -16.29 0.61 -0.25
C GLY A 372 -17.22 0.69 0.97
N LYS A 373 -17.88 -0.43 1.33
CA LYS A 373 -18.67 -0.51 2.56
C LYS A 373 -17.80 -0.38 3.81
N ASP A 374 -16.66 -1.10 3.85
CA ASP A 374 -15.72 -0.98 4.95
C ASP A 374 -15.18 0.45 5.05
N ALA A 375 -14.83 1.07 3.92
CA ALA A 375 -14.38 2.47 3.89
C ALA A 375 -15.43 3.43 4.43
N LEU A 376 -16.70 3.26 4.04
CA LEU A 376 -17.82 4.05 4.54
C LEU A 376 -18.00 3.91 6.06
N GLU A 377 -17.88 2.69 6.61
CA GLU A 377 -17.96 2.46 8.07
C GLU A 377 -16.85 3.22 8.82
N PHE A 378 -15.62 3.22 8.30
CA PHE A 378 -14.53 3.99 8.89
C PHE A 378 -14.74 5.51 8.75
N GLY A 379 -15.28 5.97 7.63
CA GLY A 379 -15.66 7.37 7.44
C GLY A 379 -16.70 7.81 8.47
N LYS A 380 -17.81 7.07 8.60
CA LYS A 380 -18.85 7.32 9.61
C LYS A 380 -18.30 7.34 11.04
N ALA A 381 -17.34 6.47 11.35
CA ALA A 381 -16.66 6.42 12.64
C ALA A 381 -15.67 7.58 12.89
N GLY A 382 -15.41 8.45 11.90
CA GLY A 382 -14.60 9.66 12.08
C GLY A 382 -13.28 9.68 11.31
N ALA A 383 -12.97 8.68 10.49
CA ALA A 383 -11.75 8.69 9.68
C ALA A 383 -11.85 9.73 8.55
N SER A 384 -10.94 10.71 8.53
CA SER A 384 -10.82 11.68 7.45
C SER A 384 -10.39 11.03 6.14
N PHE A 385 -9.54 10.01 6.19
CA PHE A 385 -9.23 9.11 5.08
C PHE A 385 -8.80 7.74 5.63
N ILE A 386 -8.65 6.74 4.75
CA ILE A 386 -8.36 5.36 5.10
C ILE A 386 -7.07 4.84 4.47
N GLU A 387 -6.52 3.77 5.03
CA GLU A 387 -5.36 3.06 4.49
C GLU A 387 -5.66 1.58 4.20
N LEU A 388 -5.15 1.11 3.06
CA LEU A 388 -5.19 -0.28 2.65
C LEU A 388 -3.79 -0.89 2.73
N TYR A 389 -3.74 -2.19 3.07
CA TYR A 389 -2.54 -3.02 2.91
C TYR A 389 -2.93 -4.42 2.50
N THR A 390 -3.45 -5.21 3.45
CA THR A 390 -3.61 -6.65 3.29
C THR A 390 -4.52 -6.97 2.11
N ALA A 391 -5.65 -6.28 2.00
CA ALA A 391 -6.56 -6.44 0.86
C ALA A 391 -5.85 -6.15 -0.48
N PHE A 392 -5.03 -5.10 -0.58
CA PHE A 392 -4.28 -4.79 -1.79
C PHE A 392 -3.26 -5.88 -2.13
N ALA A 393 -2.57 -6.44 -1.14
CA ALA A 393 -1.64 -7.54 -1.34
C ALA A 393 -2.32 -8.84 -1.83
N TYR A 394 -3.60 -9.05 -1.50
CA TYR A 394 -4.38 -10.20 -1.97
C TYR A 394 -5.07 -9.98 -3.32
N LYS A 395 -5.62 -8.77 -3.52
CA LYS A 395 -6.53 -8.42 -4.63
C LYS A 395 -5.82 -7.73 -5.79
N GLY A 396 -4.67 -7.12 -5.53
CA GLY A 396 -3.83 -6.51 -6.55
C GLY A 396 -4.26 -5.08 -6.95
N PRO A 397 -3.72 -4.60 -8.09
CA PRO A 397 -3.70 -3.17 -8.46
C PRO A 397 -5.07 -2.55 -8.72
N GLY A 398 -6.11 -3.34 -9.01
CA GLY A 398 -7.46 -2.83 -9.27
C GLY A 398 -8.25 -2.45 -8.02
N LEU A 399 -7.79 -2.85 -6.84
CA LEU A 399 -8.54 -2.68 -5.59
C LEU A 399 -8.87 -1.21 -5.26
N PRO A 400 -7.95 -0.23 -5.35
CA PRO A 400 -8.26 1.16 -5.01
C PRO A 400 -9.36 1.74 -5.91
N ALA A 401 -9.30 1.44 -7.21
CA ALA A 401 -10.33 1.86 -8.16
C ALA A 401 -11.69 1.21 -7.87
N LYS A 402 -11.70 -0.08 -7.52
CA LYS A 402 -12.93 -0.79 -7.12
C LYS A 402 -13.57 -0.17 -5.88
N ILE A 403 -12.79 0.11 -4.83
CA ILE A 403 -13.29 0.74 -3.61
C ILE A 403 -13.78 2.16 -3.89
N ARG A 404 -13.09 2.91 -4.76
CA ARG A 404 -13.51 4.25 -5.22
C ARG A 404 -14.90 4.19 -5.86
N ASP A 405 -15.15 3.23 -6.73
CA ASP A 405 -16.43 3.05 -7.43
C ASP A 405 -17.55 2.66 -6.46
N GLU A 406 -17.30 1.66 -5.61
CA GLU A 406 -18.24 1.19 -4.59
C GLU A 406 -18.62 2.33 -3.61
N LEU A 407 -17.63 3.08 -3.12
CA LEU A 407 -17.83 4.17 -2.18
C LEU A 407 -18.61 5.33 -2.83
N THR A 408 -18.31 5.66 -4.09
CA THR A 408 -19.06 6.68 -4.85
C THR A 408 -20.53 6.30 -4.97
N ALA A 409 -20.82 5.05 -5.31
CA ALA A 409 -22.19 4.55 -5.43
C ALA A 409 -22.94 4.61 -4.09
N LEU A 410 -22.29 4.22 -2.99
CA LEU A 410 -22.86 4.28 -1.64
C LEU A 410 -23.17 5.72 -1.21
N LEU A 411 -22.23 6.65 -1.42
CA LEU A 411 -22.39 8.06 -1.06
C LEU A 411 -23.48 8.77 -1.88
N LYS A 412 -23.57 8.47 -3.18
CA LYS A 412 -24.69 8.93 -4.02
C LYS A 412 -26.04 8.45 -3.50
N LYS A 413 -26.13 7.19 -3.06
CA LYS A 413 -27.36 6.63 -2.50
C LYS A 413 -27.75 7.34 -1.19
N GLU A 414 -26.78 7.77 -0.40
CA GLU A 414 -27.02 8.57 0.82
C GLU A 414 -27.22 10.08 0.54
N GLY A 415 -27.00 10.54 -0.69
CA GLY A 415 -27.07 11.95 -1.06
C GLY A 415 -26.01 12.81 -0.37
N LYS A 416 -24.85 12.23 -0.04
CA LYS A 416 -23.78 12.87 0.75
C LYS A 416 -22.43 12.77 0.05
N THR A 417 -21.53 13.69 0.37
CA THR A 417 -20.11 13.58 0.05
C THR A 417 -19.35 12.86 1.17
N TRP A 418 -18.12 12.44 0.89
CA TRP A 418 -17.24 11.87 1.90
C TRP A 418 -17.07 12.83 3.10
N GLN A 419 -16.79 14.11 2.87
CA GLN A 419 -16.62 15.07 3.95
C GLN A 419 -17.86 15.21 4.84
N GLN A 420 -19.06 15.01 4.29
CA GLN A 420 -20.31 15.05 5.06
C GLN A 420 -20.57 13.79 5.87
N ILE A 421 -19.96 12.66 5.52
CA ILE A 421 -20.11 11.40 6.24
C ILE A 421 -19.10 11.22 7.37
N VAL A 422 -17.96 11.94 7.31
CA VAL A 422 -16.91 11.84 8.33
C VAL A 422 -17.48 12.19 9.70
N GLY A 423 -17.44 11.22 10.63
CA GLY A 423 -17.92 11.40 12.00
C GLY A 423 -19.45 11.40 12.13
N GLU A 424 -20.19 10.89 11.14
CA GLU A 424 -21.64 10.80 11.23
C GLU A 424 -22.15 10.01 12.45
N ASP A 425 -21.38 9.01 12.92
CA ASP A 425 -21.70 8.21 14.11
C ASP A 425 -21.56 9.02 15.43
N ASP A 426 -21.08 10.27 15.39
CA ASP A 426 -20.98 11.14 16.57
C ASP A 426 -22.34 11.65 17.08
N LYS A 427 -23.39 11.52 16.27
CA LYS A 427 -24.73 12.10 16.48
C LYS A 427 -25.60 11.34 17.46
#